data_AF-A0A1V0RRC2-F1
#
_entry.id   AF-A0A1V0RRC2-F1
#
_cell.length_a   1.000
_cell.length_b   1.000
_cell.length_c   1.000
_cell.angle_alpha   90.00
_cell.angle_beta   90.00
_cell.angle_gamma   90.00
#
_symmetry.space_group_name_H-M   'P 1'
#
loop_
_entity.id
_entity.type
_entity.pdbx_description
1 polymer ?
#
loop_
_entity_poly.entity_id
_entity_poly.type
_entity_poly.pdbx_seq_one_letter_code
_entity_poly.pdbx_strand_id
1 'polypeptide(L)'
;MIRYPRNLRGYGPNAPDPHWPGGARIAVQFVLNYEEGGENCLLHGDAASEAFLSDIPGATPWPGQRHWNMESIYDYGARAGFWRLHRLFTGMGVPLTIYGVASALARSPEQVAAMQEADWEIASHGLKWVDHKDMPEAEERAAIAEAVRLHTEVTGTRPRGWYTGRCSVNTVRLVAEEGGFDYISDCYDDDLPHWMEFGTCDQLMIPYTLECNDMRFAASPGWVTGRDFESYLTDTFDTLYAEGQAGAPRMMTVGLHCRLIGRPGKIAGLRRFIDHVQRHTDVWCPRRIDIADHWAATHPHRRFERPSQMDHARFVEVFGPLLPAPWIADRAWQIELGPAHDTAVGLLNAFSRILRQATPSERGDLTCAALEAQTLPRLQALLP
;
A
#
# COMPACT_ATOMS: atom_id res chain seq x y z
N MET A 1 3.71 -13.03 -26.49
CA MET A 1 4.22 -13.55 -25.21
C MET A 1 3.22 -13.17 -24.14
N ILE A 2 2.70 -14.14 -23.40
CA ILE A 2 1.75 -13.85 -22.31
C ILE A 2 2.62 -13.74 -21.05
N ARG A 3 2.69 -12.54 -20.47
CA ARG A 3 3.30 -12.34 -19.16
C ARG A 3 2.22 -11.86 -18.21
N TYR A 4 2.13 -12.50 -17.05
CA TYR A 4 1.19 -12.11 -16.01
C TYR A 4 1.87 -11.13 -15.05
N PRO A 5 1.47 -9.85 -15.01
CA PRO A 5 2.25 -8.82 -14.33
C PRO A 5 2.02 -8.74 -12.81
N ARG A 6 0.99 -9.43 -12.28
CA ARG A 6 0.63 -9.36 -10.85
C ARG A 6 1.40 -10.40 -10.03
N ASN A 7 1.87 -9.98 -8.87
CA ASN A 7 2.54 -10.86 -7.92
C ASN A 7 1.54 -11.43 -6.89
N LEU A 8 0.92 -12.58 -7.22
CA LEU A 8 0.02 -13.27 -6.28
C LEU A 8 0.76 -14.09 -5.22
N ARG A 9 2.09 -14.18 -5.32
CA ARG A 9 2.90 -14.92 -4.36
C ARG A 9 3.22 -14.06 -3.14
N GLY A 10 3.55 -12.78 -3.36
CA GLY A 10 4.16 -11.94 -2.33
C GLY A 10 5.38 -12.66 -1.73
N TYR A 11 5.42 -12.72 -0.40
CA TYR A 11 6.42 -13.49 0.32
C TYR A 11 6.21 -15.02 0.31
N GLY A 12 5.01 -15.50 -0.01
CA GLY A 12 4.65 -16.90 0.15
C GLY A 12 4.60 -17.31 1.63
N PRO A 13 4.86 -18.59 1.98
CA PRO A 13 4.74 -19.06 3.36
C PRO A 13 5.84 -18.54 4.30
N ASN A 14 6.89 -17.92 3.77
CA ASN A 14 8.10 -17.55 4.51
C ASN A 14 8.36 -16.04 4.39
N ALA A 15 7.47 -15.23 4.98
CA ALA A 15 7.71 -13.80 5.09
C ALA A 15 8.95 -13.49 5.94
N PRO A 16 9.72 -12.44 5.58
CA PRO A 16 10.88 -12.05 6.35
C PRO A 16 10.48 -11.62 7.76
N ASP A 17 11.29 -11.94 8.76
CA ASP A 17 11.12 -11.37 10.10
C ASP A 17 11.39 -9.86 10.00
N PRO A 18 10.41 -8.99 10.29
CA PRO A 18 10.60 -7.56 10.20
C PRO A 18 11.62 -7.01 11.21
N HIS A 19 11.98 -7.75 12.26
CA HIS A 19 12.86 -7.30 13.35
C HIS A 19 12.46 -5.93 13.91
N TRP A 20 11.16 -5.72 14.17
CA TRP A 20 10.67 -4.43 14.64
C TRP A 20 11.44 -3.91 15.86
N PRO A 21 11.67 -2.59 15.96
CA PRO A 21 12.41 -2.00 17.08
C PRO A 21 11.90 -2.47 18.45
N GLY A 22 12.83 -2.76 19.36
CA GLY A 22 12.50 -3.25 20.70
C GLY A 22 11.98 -4.69 20.75
N GLY A 23 12.01 -5.44 19.64
CA GLY A 23 11.45 -6.79 19.57
C GLY A 23 9.93 -6.80 19.52
N ALA A 24 9.33 -5.72 19.00
CA ALA A 24 7.89 -5.58 18.96
C ALA A 24 7.20 -6.70 18.18
N ARG A 25 6.07 -7.19 18.71
CA ARG A 25 5.25 -8.24 18.11
C ARG A 25 4.35 -7.71 17.00
N ILE A 26 4.08 -6.41 17.01
CA ILE A 26 3.29 -5.74 16.01
C ILE A 26 3.72 -4.28 15.89
N ALA A 27 3.68 -3.75 14.67
CA ALA A 27 3.79 -2.31 14.39
C ALA A 27 2.39 -1.74 14.09
N VAL A 28 1.86 -0.85 14.93
CA VAL A 28 0.54 -0.21 14.73
C VAL A 28 0.73 1.20 14.20
N GLN A 29 0.44 1.41 12.92
CA GLN A 29 0.68 2.66 12.22
C GLN A 29 -0.65 3.38 11.96
N PHE A 30 -0.82 4.56 12.56
CA PHE A 30 -2.01 5.39 12.39
C PHE A 30 -1.82 6.39 11.24
N VAL A 31 -2.79 6.45 10.33
CA VAL A 31 -2.84 7.43 9.24
C VAL A 31 -4.03 8.35 9.45
N LEU A 32 -3.80 9.65 9.44
CA LEU A 32 -4.86 10.65 9.40
C LEU A 32 -4.85 11.37 8.05
N ASN A 33 -5.87 11.11 7.25
CA ASN A 33 -6.09 11.78 5.97
C ASN A 33 -6.57 13.22 6.22
N TYR A 34 -5.91 14.18 5.57
CA TYR A 34 -6.27 15.58 5.56
C TYR A 34 -6.57 16.01 4.12
N GLU A 35 -7.86 15.99 3.80
CA GLU A 35 -8.37 16.13 2.43
C GLU A 35 -9.32 17.32 2.31
N GLU A 36 -9.83 17.81 3.44
CA GLU A 36 -10.80 18.89 3.55
C GLU A 36 -10.25 20.21 2.98
N GLY A 37 -10.85 20.69 1.89
CA GLY A 37 -10.40 21.82 1.08
C GLY A 37 -9.66 21.41 -0.21
N GLY A 38 -9.47 20.11 -0.44
CA GLY A 38 -8.83 19.53 -1.63
C GLY A 38 -9.75 18.61 -2.44
N GLU A 39 -10.99 18.38 -2.00
CA GLU A 39 -12.00 17.55 -2.66
C GLU A 39 -12.62 18.21 -3.91
N ASN A 40 -13.50 17.49 -4.60
CA ASN A 40 -14.22 18.04 -5.76
C ASN A 40 -15.13 19.21 -5.36
N CYS A 41 -14.88 20.38 -5.95
CA CYS A 41 -15.72 21.56 -5.76
C CYS A 41 -15.58 22.51 -6.95
N LEU A 42 -16.69 23.14 -7.35
CA LEU A 42 -16.66 24.18 -8.37
C LEU A 42 -15.72 25.34 -8.02
N LEU A 43 -15.55 25.65 -6.73
CA LEU A 43 -14.62 26.68 -6.26
C LEU A 43 -13.15 26.29 -6.50
N HIS A 44 -12.87 25.00 -6.74
CA HIS A 44 -11.55 24.46 -7.05
C HIS A 44 -11.37 24.23 -8.56
N GLY A 45 -12.34 24.63 -9.39
CA GLY A 45 -12.34 24.44 -10.84
C GLY A 45 -12.89 23.09 -11.32
N ASP A 46 -13.48 22.28 -10.44
CA ASP A 46 -14.03 20.98 -10.83
C ASP A 46 -15.41 21.10 -11.49
N ALA A 47 -15.75 20.10 -12.31
CA ALA A 47 -16.99 20.08 -13.07
C ALA A 47 -18.24 19.79 -12.22
N ALA A 48 -18.08 19.25 -11.01
CA ALA A 48 -19.17 18.84 -10.13
C ALA A 48 -18.78 18.93 -8.65
N SER A 49 -19.76 18.88 -7.76
CA SER A 49 -19.55 18.73 -6.32
C SER A 49 -18.97 17.36 -5.95
N GLU A 50 -18.34 17.27 -4.79
CA GLU A 50 -17.98 16.01 -4.15
C GLU A 50 -19.21 15.14 -3.84
N ALA A 51 -18.98 13.83 -3.80
CA ALA A 51 -19.97 12.79 -3.51
C ALA A 51 -19.41 11.66 -2.64
N PHE A 52 -18.09 11.57 -2.48
CA PHE A 52 -17.42 10.48 -1.78
C PHE A 52 -17.12 10.81 -0.32
N LEU A 53 -17.07 9.76 0.51
CA LEU A 53 -16.75 9.79 1.95
C LEU A 53 -17.42 10.92 2.74
N SER A 54 -18.75 10.88 2.79
CA SER A 54 -19.57 11.79 3.58
C SER A 54 -20.68 11.05 4.33
N ASP A 55 -21.33 11.72 5.28
CA ASP A 55 -22.50 11.19 5.97
C ASP A 55 -23.80 11.27 5.11
N ILE A 56 -23.72 11.53 3.80
CA ILE A 56 -24.85 11.55 2.87
C ILE A 56 -24.87 10.23 2.08
N PRO A 57 -25.72 9.25 2.47
CA PRO A 57 -25.73 7.95 1.81
C PRO A 57 -26.15 8.07 0.34
N GLY A 58 -25.38 7.45 -0.55
CA GLY A 58 -25.68 7.45 -1.98
C GLY A 58 -25.58 8.81 -2.65
N ALA A 59 -24.83 9.76 -2.06
CA ALA A 59 -24.55 11.03 -2.72
C ALA A 59 -23.98 10.80 -4.12
N THR A 60 -24.43 11.62 -5.06
CA THR A 60 -23.93 11.67 -6.43
C THR A 60 -23.35 13.06 -6.70
N PRO A 61 -22.33 13.18 -7.58
CA PRO A 61 -21.82 14.49 -7.95
C PRO A 61 -22.92 15.33 -8.59
N TRP A 62 -22.99 16.62 -8.27
CA TRP A 62 -23.92 17.56 -8.90
C TRP A 62 -23.19 18.38 -9.98
N PRO A 63 -23.37 18.09 -11.27
CA PRO A 63 -22.67 18.80 -12.33
C PRO A 63 -23.02 20.29 -12.35
N GLY A 64 -22.00 21.14 -12.47
CA GLY A 64 -22.15 22.59 -12.55
C GLY A 64 -22.75 23.23 -11.31
N GLN A 65 -22.82 22.52 -10.18
CA GLN A 65 -23.46 22.99 -8.96
C GLN A 65 -22.62 22.70 -7.73
N ARG A 66 -22.68 23.63 -6.77
CA ARG A 66 -22.17 23.42 -5.41
C ARG A 66 -23.15 22.59 -4.61
N HIS A 67 -22.63 21.73 -3.73
CA HIS A 67 -23.43 20.91 -2.82
C HIS A 67 -23.18 21.37 -1.40
N TRP A 68 -23.99 22.32 -0.94
CA TRP A 68 -23.83 22.98 0.37
C TRP A 68 -23.66 22.00 1.55
N ASN A 69 -24.49 20.96 1.60
CA ASN A 69 -24.43 19.97 2.67
C ASN A 69 -23.09 19.21 2.65
N MET A 70 -22.62 18.81 1.46
CA MET A 70 -21.33 18.14 1.28
C MET A 70 -20.17 19.04 1.74
N GLU A 71 -20.13 20.29 1.26
CA GLU A 71 -19.10 21.26 1.67
C GLU A 71 -19.08 21.42 3.20
N SER A 72 -20.25 21.59 3.83
CA SER A 72 -20.35 21.74 5.30
C SER A 72 -19.92 20.49 6.08
N ILE A 73 -20.01 19.29 5.48
CA ILE A 73 -19.51 18.04 6.07
C ILE A 73 -17.99 18.00 6.01
N TYR A 74 -17.40 18.41 4.89
CA TYR A 74 -15.94 18.53 4.76
C TYR A 74 -15.40 19.62 5.69
N ASP A 75 -16.05 20.79 5.75
CA ASP A 75 -15.70 21.86 6.69
C ASP A 75 -15.63 21.37 8.13
N TYR A 76 -16.51 20.46 8.56
CA TYR A 76 -16.47 19.88 9.90
C TYR A 76 -15.12 19.20 10.20
N GLY A 77 -14.55 18.50 9.22
CA GLY A 77 -13.26 17.82 9.36
C GLY A 77 -12.16 18.81 9.70
N ALA A 78 -11.96 19.85 8.88
CA ALA A 78 -10.94 20.87 9.11
C ALA A 78 -11.21 21.72 10.37
N ARG A 79 -12.48 22.06 10.65
CA ARG A 79 -12.85 23.01 11.72
C ARG A 79 -12.94 22.40 13.11
N ALA A 80 -13.28 21.11 13.21
CA ALA A 80 -13.58 20.49 14.50
C ALA A 80 -13.05 19.05 14.64
N GLY A 81 -13.11 18.26 13.57
CA GLY A 81 -12.67 16.87 13.54
C GLY A 81 -11.16 16.75 13.79
N PHE A 82 -10.37 17.48 12.99
CA PHE A 82 -8.91 17.55 13.11
C PHE A 82 -8.48 17.90 14.53
N TRP A 83 -8.96 19.01 15.09
CA TRP A 83 -8.56 19.46 16.43
C TRP A 83 -8.92 18.47 17.54
N ARG A 84 -10.00 17.69 17.36
CA ARG A 84 -10.36 16.63 18.32
C ARG A 84 -9.40 15.45 18.24
N LEU A 85 -9.00 15.05 17.03
CA LEU A 85 -8.03 13.99 16.80
C LEU A 85 -6.62 14.42 17.24
N HIS A 86 -6.23 15.66 16.93
CA HIS A 86 -4.99 16.27 17.40
C HIS A 86 -4.85 16.16 18.92
N ARG A 87 -5.87 16.60 19.69
CA ARG A 87 -5.85 16.47 21.16
C ARG A 87 -5.84 15.02 21.65
N LEU A 88 -6.49 14.10 20.93
CA LEU A 88 -6.49 12.68 21.28
C LEU A 88 -5.08 12.09 21.15
N PHE A 89 -4.48 12.20 19.96
CA PHE A 89 -3.19 11.59 19.67
C PHE A 89 -2.03 12.25 20.46
N THR A 90 -1.97 13.59 20.50
CA THR A 90 -0.95 14.29 21.30
C THR A 90 -1.14 14.06 22.80
N GLY A 91 -2.39 14.05 23.29
CA GLY A 91 -2.70 13.77 24.69
C GLY A 91 -2.39 12.33 25.11
N MET A 92 -2.39 11.39 24.17
CA MET A 92 -2.04 9.98 24.41
C MET A 92 -0.57 9.67 24.06
N GLY A 93 0.19 10.64 23.55
CA GLY A 93 1.59 10.45 23.15
C GLY A 93 1.78 9.43 22.01
N VAL A 94 0.79 9.30 21.11
CA VAL A 94 0.85 8.38 19.98
C VAL A 94 1.10 9.17 18.70
N PRO A 95 2.23 8.95 17.99
CA PRO A 95 2.49 9.61 16.72
C PRO A 95 1.60 9.02 15.61
N LEU A 96 1.43 9.77 14.54
CA LEU A 96 0.76 9.32 13.33
C LEU A 96 1.40 9.93 12.08
N THR A 97 0.97 9.44 10.91
CA THR A 97 1.32 10.03 9.62
C THR A 97 0.10 10.73 9.03
N ILE A 98 0.28 11.97 8.60
CA ILE A 98 -0.70 12.69 7.81
C ILE A 98 -0.58 12.28 6.35
N TYR A 99 -1.70 11.89 5.76
CA TYR A 99 -1.86 11.85 4.30
C TYR A 99 -2.50 13.16 3.87
N GLY A 100 -1.64 14.11 3.50
CA GLY A 100 -2.04 15.49 3.26
C GLY A 100 -2.17 15.80 1.78
N VAL A 101 -3.39 16.15 1.36
CA VAL A 101 -3.65 16.64 0.01
C VAL A 101 -3.06 18.04 -0.10
N ALA A 102 -2.15 18.28 -1.05
CA ALA A 102 -1.34 19.49 -1.08
C ALA A 102 -2.19 20.79 -1.11
N SER A 103 -3.28 20.80 -1.87
CA SER A 103 -4.22 21.92 -1.91
C SER A 103 -5.01 22.11 -0.60
N ALA A 104 -5.34 21.04 0.12
CA ALA A 104 -5.99 21.11 1.43
C ALA A 104 -5.04 21.69 2.50
N LEU A 105 -3.77 21.24 2.49
CA LEU A 105 -2.72 21.77 3.35
C LEU A 105 -2.49 23.27 3.11
N ALA A 106 -2.42 23.71 1.85
CA ALA A 106 -2.26 25.12 1.49
C ALA A 106 -3.39 26.02 2.02
N ARG A 107 -4.60 25.47 2.19
CA ARG A 107 -5.76 26.19 2.74
C ARG A 107 -5.83 26.16 4.28
N SER A 108 -4.95 25.40 4.93
CA SER A 108 -5.06 25.05 6.34
C SER A 108 -3.76 25.30 7.14
N PRO A 109 -3.20 26.52 7.11
CA PRO A 109 -1.90 26.79 7.71
C PRO A 109 -1.84 26.54 9.23
N GLU A 110 -2.94 26.76 9.97
CA GLU A 110 -2.99 26.47 11.41
C GLU A 110 -2.90 24.96 11.69
N GLN A 111 -3.57 24.14 10.88
CA GLN A 111 -3.52 22.68 11.00
C GLN A 111 -2.14 22.15 10.62
N VAL A 112 -1.52 22.68 9.54
CA VAL A 112 -0.14 22.33 9.16
C VAL A 112 0.84 22.64 10.29
N ALA A 113 0.75 23.83 10.90
CA ALA A 113 1.59 24.19 12.03
C ALA A 113 1.41 23.22 13.22
N ALA A 114 0.17 22.82 13.52
CA ALA A 114 -0.10 21.85 14.58
C ALA A 114 0.44 20.44 14.27
N MET A 115 0.36 19.99 13.00
CA MET A 115 0.95 18.72 12.57
C MET A 115 2.48 18.71 12.76
N GLN A 116 3.15 19.82 12.43
CA GLN A 116 4.59 20.00 12.61
C GLN A 116 4.99 20.08 14.09
N GLU A 117 4.25 20.83 14.91
CA GLU A 117 4.48 20.92 16.35
C GLU A 117 4.37 19.55 17.03
N ALA A 118 3.47 18.69 16.55
CA ALA A 118 3.29 17.33 17.04
C ALA A 118 4.35 16.33 16.55
N ASP A 119 5.32 16.76 15.73
CA ASP A 119 6.33 15.91 15.05
C ASP A 119 5.70 14.73 14.27
N TRP A 120 4.52 14.97 13.70
CA TRP A 120 3.89 14.01 12.80
C TRP A 120 4.55 14.06 11.43
N GLU A 121 4.67 12.91 10.80
CA GLU A 121 5.05 12.86 9.40
C GLU A 121 3.92 13.47 8.55
N ILE A 122 4.26 14.28 7.54
CA ILE A 122 3.31 14.73 6.53
C ILE A 122 3.71 14.13 5.18
N ALA A 123 3.05 13.05 4.78
CA ALA A 123 3.20 12.41 3.47
C ALA A 123 2.24 13.03 2.44
N SER A 124 2.58 12.93 1.17
CA SER A 124 1.76 13.46 0.09
C SER A 124 0.54 12.57 -0.13
N HIS A 125 -0.65 13.20 -0.16
CA HIS A 125 -1.89 12.58 -0.62
C HIS A 125 -2.35 13.10 -1.99
N GLY A 126 -1.39 13.44 -2.85
CA GLY A 126 -1.65 14.04 -4.16
C GLY A 126 -1.95 15.54 -4.10
N LEU A 127 -2.15 16.14 -5.28
CA LEU A 127 -2.43 17.58 -5.41
C LEU A 127 -3.85 17.91 -4.94
N LYS A 128 -4.81 17.09 -5.36
CA LYS A 128 -6.23 17.16 -5.05
C LYS A 128 -6.75 15.77 -4.72
N TRP A 129 -7.85 15.72 -3.98
CA TRP A 129 -8.54 14.48 -3.68
C TRP A 129 -9.59 14.17 -4.75
N VAL A 130 -9.14 13.65 -5.89
CA VAL A 130 -9.98 13.28 -7.05
C VAL A 130 -9.70 11.85 -7.51
N ASP A 131 -10.52 11.35 -8.43
CA ASP A 131 -10.29 10.03 -9.04
C ASP A 131 -9.31 10.15 -10.21
N HIS A 132 -8.24 9.37 -10.19
CA HIS A 132 -7.22 9.36 -11.24
C HIS A 132 -7.45 8.29 -12.30
N LYS A 133 -8.46 7.40 -12.17
CA LYS A 133 -8.60 6.19 -13.01
C LYS A 133 -8.53 6.43 -14.53
N ASP A 134 -9.04 7.58 -15.00
CA ASP A 134 -9.08 7.97 -16.43
C ASP A 134 -8.15 9.16 -16.74
N MET A 135 -7.30 9.58 -15.78
CA MET A 135 -6.42 10.72 -15.96
C MET A 135 -5.33 10.40 -16.99
N PRO A 136 -5.13 11.25 -18.02
CA PRO A 136 -4.04 11.09 -18.96
C PRO A 136 -2.68 11.07 -18.26
N GLU A 137 -1.78 10.18 -18.67
CA GLU A 137 -0.46 10.02 -18.02
C GLU A 137 0.32 11.34 -17.90
N ALA A 138 0.30 12.17 -18.93
CA ALA A 138 0.99 13.47 -18.93
C ALA A 138 0.39 14.45 -17.91
N GLU A 139 -0.92 14.42 -17.72
CA GLU A 139 -1.62 15.23 -16.72
C GLU A 139 -1.34 14.73 -15.32
N GLU A 140 -1.38 13.41 -15.10
CA GLU A 140 -1.08 12.80 -13.82
C GLU A 140 0.37 13.05 -13.38
N ARG A 141 1.33 12.93 -14.30
CA ARG A 141 2.74 13.26 -14.05
C ARG A 141 2.93 14.72 -13.66
N ALA A 142 2.23 15.64 -14.33
CA ALA A 142 2.25 17.05 -13.97
C ALA A 142 1.61 17.31 -12.61
N ALA A 143 0.50 16.64 -12.29
CA ALA A 143 -0.16 16.74 -10.99
C ALA A 143 0.71 16.20 -9.85
N ILE A 144 1.48 15.12 -10.07
CA ILE A 144 2.45 14.59 -9.10
C ILE A 144 3.54 15.63 -8.83
N ALA A 145 4.16 16.17 -9.88
CA ALA A 145 5.20 17.19 -9.73
C ALA A 145 4.69 18.45 -9.01
N GLU A 146 3.47 18.89 -9.33
CA GLU A 146 2.84 20.04 -8.69
C GLU A 146 2.45 19.76 -7.23
N ALA A 147 2.01 18.54 -6.92
CA ALA A 147 1.79 18.12 -5.54
C ALA A 147 3.08 18.21 -4.72
N VAL A 148 4.20 17.69 -5.24
CA VAL A 148 5.50 17.77 -4.57
C VAL A 148 5.92 19.22 -4.35
N ARG A 149 5.79 20.08 -5.37
CA ARG A 149 6.14 21.51 -5.29
C ARG A 149 5.31 22.21 -4.21
N LEU A 150 3.98 22.14 -4.31
CA LEU A 150 3.09 22.82 -3.37
C LEU A 150 3.23 22.25 -1.95
N HIS A 151 3.33 20.93 -1.80
CA HIS A 151 3.59 20.30 -0.51
C HIS A 151 4.87 20.86 0.13
N THR A 152 5.96 20.93 -0.63
CA THR A 152 7.24 21.48 -0.14
C THR A 152 7.10 22.93 0.31
N GLU A 153 6.34 23.75 -0.43
CA GLU A 153 6.10 25.16 -0.07
C GLU A 153 5.30 25.32 1.22
N VAL A 154 4.30 24.47 1.45
CA VAL A 154 3.40 24.60 2.61
C VAL A 154 3.96 23.94 3.87
N THR A 155 4.71 22.86 3.76
CA THR A 155 5.29 22.14 4.90
C THR A 155 6.76 22.48 5.16
N GLY A 156 7.43 23.18 4.23
CA GLY A 156 8.84 23.54 4.31
C GLY A 156 9.82 22.43 3.95
N THR A 157 9.35 21.20 3.72
CA THR A 157 10.17 20.05 3.30
C THR A 157 9.44 19.22 2.26
N ARG A 158 10.18 18.58 1.35
CA ARG A 158 9.54 17.67 0.39
C ARG A 158 8.88 16.48 1.09
N PRO A 159 7.76 15.95 0.58
CA PRO A 159 7.21 14.70 1.08
C PRO A 159 8.15 13.53 0.76
N ARG A 160 8.33 12.63 1.74
CA ARG A 160 9.08 11.36 1.60
C ARG A 160 8.16 10.17 1.30
N GLY A 161 6.89 10.27 1.64
CA GLY A 161 5.86 9.26 1.37
C GLY A 161 4.81 9.72 0.37
N TRP A 162 4.22 8.77 -0.36
CA TRP A 162 3.10 9.02 -1.28
C TRP A 162 1.95 8.03 -1.12
N TYR A 163 0.73 8.54 -1.22
CA TYR A 163 -0.49 7.75 -1.40
C TYR A 163 -1.51 8.55 -2.23
N THR A 164 -2.08 7.99 -3.30
CA THR A 164 -3.18 8.63 -4.05
C THR A 164 -4.55 8.11 -3.62
N GLY A 165 -4.64 6.83 -3.25
CA GLY A 165 -5.88 6.12 -2.95
C GLY A 165 -6.65 5.74 -4.22
N ARG A 166 -7.32 6.71 -4.85
CA ARG A 166 -8.07 6.48 -6.11
C ARG A 166 -7.14 6.64 -7.31
N CYS A 167 -6.16 5.75 -7.41
CA CYS A 167 -5.09 5.80 -8.40
C CYS A 167 -5.56 5.39 -9.82
N SER A 168 -4.81 5.87 -10.82
CA SER A 168 -4.80 5.29 -12.17
C SER A 168 -3.92 4.02 -12.19
N VAL A 169 -3.92 3.31 -13.32
CA VAL A 169 -2.99 2.19 -13.53
C VAL A 169 -1.52 2.64 -13.62
N ASN A 170 -1.28 3.93 -13.86
CA ASN A 170 0.05 4.50 -14.02
C ASN A 170 0.62 5.09 -12.73
N THR A 171 -0.22 5.47 -11.76
CA THR A 171 0.16 6.28 -10.59
C THR A 171 1.41 5.76 -9.88
N VAL A 172 1.43 4.49 -9.48
CA VAL A 172 2.56 3.91 -8.71
C VAL A 172 3.86 4.02 -9.49
N ARG A 173 3.83 3.71 -10.80
CA ARG A 173 5.00 3.84 -11.67
C ARG A 173 5.43 5.30 -11.81
N LEU A 174 4.49 6.23 -12.02
CA LEU A 174 4.80 7.65 -12.19
C LEU A 174 5.43 8.27 -10.93
N VAL A 175 4.95 7.86 -9.76
CA VAL A 175 5.49 8.31 -8.47
C VAL A 175 6.89 7.71 -8.25
N ALA A 176 7.09 6.44 -8.54
CA ALA A 176 8.42 5.81 -8.49
C ALA A 176 9.41 6.45 -9.48
N GLU A 177 8.95 6.87 -10.66
CA GLU A 177 9.74 7.59 -11.67
C GLU A 177 10.07 9.03 -11.26
N GLU A 178 9.30 9.68 -10.37
CA GLU A 178 9.67 11.00 -9.81
C GLU A 178 10.95 10.89 -8.95
N GLY A 179 11.13 9.77 -8.27
CA GLY A 179 12.40 9.32 -7.72
C GLY A 179 12.79 9.90 -6.35
N GLY A 180 11.95 10.72 -5.71
CA GLY A 180 12.24 11.31 -4.41
C GLY A 180 11.34 10.83 -3.26
N PHE A 181 10.70 9.66 -3.41
CA PHE A 181 9.87 9.04 -2.37
C PHE A 181 10.54 7.78 -1.81
N ASP A 182 10.65 7.71 -0.49
CA ASP A 182 11.16 6.53 0.22
C ASP A 182 10.12 5.41 0.26
N TYR A 183 8.83 5.75 0.20
CA TYR A 183 7.78 4.74 0.12
C TYR A 183 6.52 5.22 -0.64
N ILE A 184 5.79 4.25 -1.20
CA ILE A 184 4.45 4.42 -1.77
C ILE A 184 3.49 3.48 -1.03
N SER A 185 2.25 3.92 -0.80
CA SER A 185 1.23 3.13 -0.10
C SER A 185 -0.04 2.81 -0.90
N ASP A 186 -0.02 3.03 -2.22
CA ASP A 186 -1.08 2.63 -3.14
C ASP A 186 -1.08 1.11 -3.42
N CYS A 187 -1.09 0.32 -2.34
CA CYS A 187 -1.25 -1.13 -2.35
C CYS A 187 -1.93 -1.62 -1.06
N TYR A 188 -2.54 -2.80 -1.12
CA TYR A 188 -3.40 -3.38 -0.08
C TYR A 188 -3.23 -4.90 -0.02
N ASP A 189 -2.03 -5.38 -0.33
CA ASP A 189 -1.78 -6.75 -0.79
C ASP A 189 -0.83 -7.55 0.12
N ASP A 190 -0.43 -7.01 1.27
CA ASP A 190 0.39 -7.71 2.26
C ASP A 190 0.26 -7.08 3.66
N ASP A 191 0.73 -7.78 4.69
CA ASP A 191 0.81 -7.32 6.09
C ASP A 191 2.21 -6.79 6.45
N LEU A 192 3.10 -6.71 5.45
CA LEU A 192 4.47 -6.22 5.55
C LEU A 192 4.84 -5.32 4.36
N PRO A 193 5.79 -4.37 4.55
CA PRO A 193 6.39 -3.66 3.42
C PRO A 193 7.09 -4.60 2.46
N HIS A 194 7.13 -4.28 1.17
CA HIS A 194 7.84 -5.06 0.16
C HIS A 194 8.39 -4.17 -0.96
N TRP A 195 9.42 -4.62 -1.66
CA TRP A 195 10.04 -3.86 -2.75
C TRP A 195 9.42 -4.20 -4.11
N MET A 196 9.22 -3.16 -4.93
CA MET A 196 8.84 -3.27 -6.33
C MET A 196 9.90 -2.61 -7.22
N GLU A 197 10.06 -3.13 -8.43
CA GLU A 197 11.01 -2.62 -9.43
C GLU A 197 10.26 -1.90 -10.56
N PHE A 198 10.60 -0.63 -10.79
CA PHE A 198 10.09 0.19 -11.90
C PHE A 198 11.26 0.65 -12.75
N GLY A 199 11.64 -0.16 -13.73
CA GLY A 199 12.87 0.07 -14.49
C GLY A 199 14.09 0.01 -13.58
N THR A 200 14.83 1.11 -13.46
CA THR A 200 15.99 1.23 -12.55
C THR A 200 15.62 1.73 -11.15
N CYS A 201 14.37 2.10 -10.91
CA CYS A 201 13.91 2.53 -9.59
C CYS A 201 13.47 1.33 -8.76
N ASP A 202 13.98 1.24 -7.53
CA ASP A 202 13.50 0.32 -6.51
C ASP A 202 12.62 1.10 -5.55
N GLN A 203 11.36 0.71 -5.45
CA GLN A 203 10.37 1.42 -4.65
C GLN A 203 9.88 0.54 -3.51
N LEU A 204 10.00 1.04 -2.28
CA LEU A 204 9.38 0.39 -1.14
C LEU A 204 7.88 0.66 -1.20
N MET A 205 7.11 -0.42 -1.17
CA MET A 205 5.68 -0.40 -0.98
C MET A 205 5.39 -0.68 0.49
N ILE A 206 4.57 0.16 1.11
CA ILE A 206 4.06 -0.08 2.46
C ILE A 206 2.53 -0.21 2.31
N PRO A 207 1.96 -1.43 2.44
CA PRO A 207 0.53 -1.64 2.25
C PRO A 207 -0.34 -0.81 3.19
N TYR A 208 -1.35 -0.14 2.63
CA TYR A 208 -2.38 0.60 3.37
C TYR A 208 -3.59 -0.30 3.65
N THR A 209 -4.70 0.26 4.10
CA THR A 209 -5.93 -0.49 4.40
C THR A 209 -7.19 0.24 3.94
N LEU A 210 -8.16 -0.51 3.41
CA LEU A 210 -9.53 -0.06 3.18
C LEU A 210 -10.53 -0.74 4.15
N GLU A 211 -10.03 -1.58 5.06
CA GLU A 211 -10.82 -2.33 6.04
C GLU A 211 -10.66 -1.78 7.46
N CYS A 212 -9.43 -1.66 7.97
CA CYS A 212 -9.10 -0.99 9.23
C CYS A 212 -9.13 0.54 9.02
N ASN A 213 -10.22 1.01 8.42
CA ASN A 213 -10.37 2.35 7.90
C ASN A 213 -11.76 2.90 8.25
N ASP A 214 -11.80 4.10 8.81
CA ASP A 214 -13.04 4.78 9.18
C ASP A 214 -13.87 5.24 7.95
N MET A 215 -13.31 5.18 6.73
CA MET A 215 -14.04 5.41 5.48
C MET A 215 -15.30 4.53 5.37
N ARG A 216 -15.28 3.38 6.03
CA ARG A 216 -16.40 2.43 6.10
C ARG A 216 -17.61 3.00 6.86
N PHE A 217 -17.48 4.08 7.65
CA PHE A 217 -18.64 4.82 8.17
C PHE A 217 -19.45 5.52 7.06
N ALA A 218 -18.84 5.71 5.88
CA ALA A 218 -19.45 6.36 4.72
C ALA A 218 -19.66 5.40 3.54
N ALA A 219 -19.51 4.08 3.76
CA ALA A 219 -19.73 3.04 2.76
C ALA A 219 -20.89 2.12 3.20
N SER A 220 -21.49 1.39 2.25
CA SER A 220 -22.50 0.36 2.54
C SER A 220 -21.87 -1.03 2.41
N PRO A 221 -22.09 -1.98 3.36
CA PRO A 221 -22.90 -1.88 4.58
C PRO A 221 -22.24 -1.10 5.74
N GLY A 222 -20.92 -0.92 5.69
CA GLY A 222 -20.18 0.01 6.55
C GLY A 222 -20.17 -0.26 8.06
N TRP A 223 -19.61 0.70 8.79
CA TRP A 223 -19.69 0.79 10.25
C TRP A 223 -20.90 1.63 10.63
N VAL A 224 -21.69 1.20 11.61
CA VAL A 224 -22.84 1.96 12.10
C VAL A 224 -22.44 2.80 13.32
N THR A 225 -21.64 2.22 14.22
CA THR A 225 -21.25 2.82 15.48
C THR A 225 -19.74 2.83 15.69
N GLY A 226 -19.25 3.68 16.59
CA GLY A 226 -17.85 3.64 17.01
C GLY A 226 -17.44 2.28 17.59
N ARG A 227 -18.38 1.48 18.13
CA ARG A 227 -18.09 0.14 18.65
C ARG A 227 -17.79 -0.86 17.53
N ASP A 228 -18.44 -0.74 16.38
CA ASP A 228 -18.19 -1.65 15.26
C ASP A 228 -16.74 -1.51 14.79
N PHE A 229 -16.29 -0.26 14.65
CA PHE A 229 -14.91 0.03 14.27
C PHE A 229 -13.91 -0.41 15.34
N GLU A 230 -14.16 -0.10 16.62
CA GLU A 230 -13.35 -0.58 17.74
C GLU A 230 -13.20 -2.10 17.75
N SER A 231 -14.31 -2.85 17.66
CA SER A 231 -14.29 -4.31 17.67
C SER A 231 -13.42 -4.84 16.53
N TYR A 232 -13.62 -4.32 15.32
CA TYR A 232 -12.85 -4.77 14.16
C TYR A 232 -11.35 -4.47 14.28
N LEU A 233 -10.99 -3.27 14.75
CA LEU A 233 -9.60 -2.92 15.01
C LEU A 233 -8.99 -3.81 16.11
N THR A 234 -9.74 -4.08 17.17
CA THR A 234 -9.29 -4.93 18.28
C THR A 234 -9.04 -6.37 17.82
N ASP A 235 -9.97 -6.96 17.07
CA ASP A 235 -9.82 -8.32 16.55
C ASP A 235 -8.63 -8.43 15.59
N THR A 236 -8.40 -7.40 14.76
CA THR A 236 -7.24 -7.32 13.86
C THR A 236 -5.94 -7.24 14.64
N PHE A 237 -5.88 -6.35 15.64
CA PHE A 237 -4.72 -6.22 16.52
C PHE A 237 -4.42 -7.53 17.25
N ASP A 238 -5.41 -8.12 17.92
CA ASP A 238 -5.24 -9.35 18.71
C ASP A 238 -4.74 -10.51 17.84
N THR A 239 -5.24 -10.61 16.60
CA THR A 239 -4.81 -11.62 15.63
C THR A 239 -3.34 -11.43 15.24
N LEU A 240 -2.97 -10.24 14.76
CA LEU A 240 -1.59 -9.95 14.32
C LEU A 240 -0.59 -9.97 15.49
N TYR A 241 -1.03 -9.55 16.67
CA TYR A 241 -0.21 -9.61 17.89
C TYR A 241 0.08 -11.06 18.28
N ALA A 242 -0.92 -11.96 18.22
CA ALA A 242 -0.73 -13.38 18.48
C ALA A 242 0.21 -14.04 17.45
N GLU A 243 0.12 -13.69 16.17
CA GLU A 243 1.08 -14.13 15.14
C GLU A 243 2.49 -13.63 15.44
N GLY A 244 2.63 -12.37 15.86
CA GLY A 244 3.90 -11.81 16.32
C GLY A 244 4.49 -12.53 17.52
N GLN A 245 3.67 -12.93 18.49
CA GLN A 245 4.08 -13.77 19.62
C GLN A 245 4.52 -15.17 19.17
N ALA A 246 3.92 -15.71 18.11
CA ALA A 246 4.32 -16.97 17.48
C ALA A 246 5.57 -16.86 16.59
N GLY A 247 6.18 -15.67 16.50
CA GLY A 247 7.42 -15.44 15.74
C GLY A 247 7.21 -14.90 14.32
N ALA A 248 6.00 -14.44 13.97
CA ALA A 248 5.68 -13.84 12.69
C ALA A 248 5.12 -12.40 12.85
N PRO A 249 5.90 -11.44 13.37
CA PRO A 249 5.42 -10.08 13.55
C PRO A 249 5.04 -9.40 12.23
N ARG A 250 4.03 -8.53 12.28
CA ARG A 250 3.45 -7.82 11.13
C ARG A 250 3.21 -6.34 11.44
N MET A 251 2.78 -5.57 10.45
CA MET A 251 2.24 -4.24 10.68
C MET A 251 0.72 -4.21 10.52
N MET A 252 0.09 -3.27 11.22
CA MET A 252 -1.33 -2.96 11.13
C MET A 252 -1.43 -1.47 10.78
N THR A 253 -2.15 -1.13 9.71
CA THR A 253 -2.48 0.27 9.43
C THR A 253 -3.88 0.61 9.94
N VAL A 254 -4.07 1.80 10.49
CA VAL A 254 -5.39 2.35 10.85
C VAL A 254 -5.64 3.64 10.08
N GLY A 255 -6.56 3.59 9.12
CA GLY A 255 -6.95 4.72 8.27
C GLY A 255 -8.04 5.59 8.90
N LEU A 256 -7.81 6.89 9.00
CA LEU A 256 -8.69 7.85 9.66
C LEU A 256 -8.95 9.08 8.79
N HIS A 257 -10.14 9.65 8.84
CA HIS A 257 -10.49 10.89 8.14
C HIS A 257 -11.08 11.92 9.11
N CYS A 258 -10.63 13.17 9.02
CA CYS A 258 -11.02 14.23 9.96
C CYS A 258 -12.54 14.39 10.06
N ARG A 259 -13.23 14.43 8.92
CA ARG A 259 -14.70 14.58 8.83
C ARG A 259 -15.52 13.37 9.30
N LEU A 260 -14.91 12.17 9.37
CA LEU A 260 -15.57 10.93 9.75
C LEU A 260 -15.29 10.59 11.23
N ILE A 261 -14.16 9.94 11.55
CA ILE A 261 -13.87 9.52 12.92
C ILE A 261 -13.82 10.69 13.91
N GLY A 262 -13.53 11.91 13.44
CA GLY A 262 -13.54 13.12 14.27
C GLY A 262 -14.90 13.45 14.90
N ARG A 263 -16.00 12.84 14.44
CA ARG A 263 -17.34 13.00 15.04
C ARG A 263 -17.38 12.40 16.47
N PRO A 264 -18.06 13.03 17.45
CA PRO A 264 -17.99 12.61 18.85
C PRO A 264 -18.47 11.17 19.11
N GLY A 265 -19.49 10.71 18.37
CA GLY A 265 -20.00 9.34 18.49
C GLY A 265 -19.06 8.27 17.92
N LYS A 266 -18.25 8.63 16.90
CA LYS A 266 -17.34 7.71 16.20
C LYS A 266 -15.98 7.64 16.93
N ILE A 267 -15.40 8.79 17.30
CA ILE A 267 -14.08 8.85 17.97
C ILE A 267 -14.00 8.06 19.29
N ALA A 268 -15.13 7.85 19.97
CA ALA A 268 -15.16 7.07 21.20
C ALA A 268 -14.65 5.64 20.99
N GLY A 269 -14.87 5.05 19.81
CA GLY A 269 -14.32 3.74 19.44
C GLY A 269 -12.82 3.78 19.25
N LEU A 270 -12.32 4.77 18.50
CA LEU A 270 -10.88 4.96 18.28
C LEU A 270 -10.12 5.10 19.60
N ARG A 271 -10.62 5.92 20.54
CA ARG A 271 -9.97 6.06 21.87
C ARG A 271 -9.86 4.72 22.59
N ARG A 272 -10.93 3.92 22.62
CA ARG A 272 -10.92 2.61 23.28
C ARG A 272 -9.94 1.64 22.61
N PHE A 273 -9.79 1.72 21.29
CA PHE A 273 -8.79 0.96 20.57
C PHE A 273 -7.36 1.40 20.93
N ILE A 274 -7.07 2.71 20.96
CA ILE A 274 -5.74 3.19 21.39
C ILE A 274 -5.46 2.76 22.85
N ASP A 275 -6.45 2.86 23.75
CA ASP A 275 -6.35 2.34 25.12
C ASP A 275 -6.10 0.82 25.15
N HIS A 276 -6.63 0.07 24.17
CA HIS A 276 -6.34 -1.36 24.03
C HIS A 276 -4.89 -1.60 23.61
N VAL A 277 -4.40 -0.89 22.59
CA VAL A 277 -3.00 -0.97 22.14
C VAL A 277 -2.03 -0.64 23.29
N GLN A 278 -2.26 0.45 24.03
CA GLN A 278 -1.39 0.91 25.11
C GLN A 278 -1.34 -0.02 26.34
N ARG A 279 -2.30 -0.94 26.48
CA ARG A 279 -2.28 -1.96 27.54
C ARG A 279 -1.37 -3.16 27.22
N HIS A 280 -0.94 -3.28 25.97
CA HIS A 280 -0.04 -4.34 25.53
C HIS A 280 1.42 -3.90 25.64
N THR A 281 2.30 -4.89 25.83
CA THR A 281 3.75 -4.69 25.80
C THR A 281 4.27 -5.07 24.41
N ASP A 282 5.51 -4.72 24.09
CA ASP A 282 6.13 -5.09 22.80
C ASP A 282 5.30 -4.64 21.57
N VAL A 283 4.69 -3.45 21.65
CA VAL A 283 4.02 -2.81 20.51
C VAL A 283 4.83 -1.60 20.07
N TRP A 284 5.09 -1.51 18.76
CA TRP A 284 5.69 -0.32 18.16
C TRP A 284 4.60 0.52 17.52
N CYS A 285 4.50 1.81 17.87
CA CYS A 285 3.59 2.76 17.23
C CYS A 285 4.38 3.78 16.40
N PRO A 286 4.76 3.47 15.16
CA PRO A 286 5.60 4.33 14.33
C PRO A 286 4.82 5.36 13.51
N ARG A 287 5.52 6.39 13.04
CA ARG A 287 5.15 7.07 11.78
C ARG A 287 5.52 6.17 10.62
N ARG A 288 4.87 6.33 9.49
CA ARG A 288 5.09 5.48 8.31
C ARG A 288 6.51 5.64 7.74
N ILE A 289 7.10 6.82 7.82
CA ILE A 289 8.51 7.04 7.48
C ILE A 289 9.47 6.23 8.37
N ASP A 290 9.13 6.03 9.65
CA ASP A 290 9.96 5.23 10.55
C ASP A 290 9.94 3.75 10.13
N ILE A 291 8.81 3.26 9.58
CA ILE A 291 8.72 1.92 8.96
C ILE A 291 9.58 1.86 7.69
N ALA A 292 9.51 2.89 6.84
CA ALA A 292 10.28 2.93 5.59
C ALA A 292 11.79 2.88 5.86
N ASP A 293 12.26 3.75 6.77
CA ASP A 293 13.67 3.82 7.15
C ASP A 293 14.14 2.51 7.82
N HIS A 294 13.30 1.92 8.68
CA HIS A 294 13.58 0.61 9.30
C HIS A 294 13.68 -0.51 8.26
N TRP A 295 12.75 -0.57 7.31
CA TRP A 295 12.71 -1.62 6.30
C TRP A 295 13.88 -1.51 5.33
N ALA A 296 14.24 -0.30 4.91
CA ALA A 296 15.39 -0.07 4.05
C ALA A 296 16.71 -0.48 4.71
N ALA A 297 16.84 -0.29 6.03
CA ALA A 297 18.02 -0.73 6.77
C ALA A 297 18.05 -2.25 7.01
N THR A 298 16.90 -2.85 7.34
CA THR A 298 16.82 -4.26 7.78
C THR A 298 16.68 -5.23 6.60
N HIS A 299 15.89 -4.84 5.60
CA HIS A 299 15.56 -5.64 4.42
C HIS A 299 15.83 -4.84 3.13
N PRO A 300 17.09 -4.45 2.87
CA PRO A 300 17.42 -3.71 1.65
C PRO A 300 17.09 -4.54 0.41
N HIS A 301 16.60 -3.87 -0.64
CA HIS A 301 16.26 -4.56 -1.88
C HIS A 301 17.48 -5.27 -2.50
N ARG A 302 17.25 -6.46 -3.06
CA ARG A 302 18.25 -7.22 -3.80
C ARG A 302 17.66 -7.63 -5.14
N ARG A 303 18.06 -6.93 -6.20
CA ARG A 303 17.71 -7.30 -7.58
C ARG A 303 18.31 -8.66 -7.93
N PHE A 304 17.53 -9.47 -8.64
CA PHE A 304 18.00 -10.70 -9.28
C PHE A 304 17.36 -10.83 -10.67
N GLU A 305 17.97 -11.64 -11.53
CA GLU A 305 17.47 -11.86 -12.88
C GLU A 305 16.19 -12.71 -12.81
N ARG A 306 15.03 -12.06 -13.03
CA ARG A 306 13.72 -12.71 -12.93
C ARG A 306 13.44 -13.58 -14.16
N PRO A 307 13.22 -14.90 -14.00
CA PRO A 307 12.88 -15.78 -15.11
C PRO A 307 11.74 -15.26 -16.00
N SER A 308 10.72 -14.64 -15.40
CA SER A 308 9.56 -14.11 -16.12
C SER A 308 9.89 -12.90 -17.01
N GLN A 309 11.01 -12.21 -16.76
CA GLN A 309 11.45 -11.01 -17.47
C GLN A 309 12.58 -11.29 -18.48
N MET A 310 13.19 -12.48 -18.45
CA MET A 310 14.24 -12.86 -19.40
C MET A 310 13.71 -12.93 -20.84
N ASP A 311 14.54 -12.51 -21.80
CA ASP A 311 14.33 -12.85 -23.19
C ASP A 311 14.50 -14.37 -23.43
N HIS A 312 14.12 -14.83 -24.62
CA HIS A 312 14.11 -16.25 -24.94
C HIS A 312 15.51 -16.86 -24.90
N ALA A 313 16.48 -16.19 -25.51
CA ALA A 313 17.84 -16.69 -25.62
C ALA A 313 18.46 -16.85 -24.23
N ARG A 314 18.30 -15.83 -23.38
CA ARG A 314 18.81 -15.82 -22.01
C ARG A 314 18.12 -16.87 -21.14
N PHE A 315 16.80 -17.00 -21.24
CA PHE A 315 16.05 -18.02 -20.49
C PHE A 315 16.51 -19.44 -20.84
N VAL A 316 16.69 -19.74 -22.14
CA VAL A 316 17.15 -21.06 -22.60
C VAL A 316 18.61 -21.30 -22.23
N GLU A 317 19.47 -20.29 -22.31
CA GLU A 317 20.86 -20.36 -21.88
C GLU A 317 20.97 -20.73 -20.38
N VAL A 318 20.18 -20.08 -19.53
CA VAL A 318 20.23 -20.28 -18.07
C VAL A 318 19.57 -21.60 -17.65
N PHE A 319 18.36 -21.88 -18.13
CA PHE A 319 17.57 -23.01 -17.61
C PHE A 319 17.67 -24.28 -18.46
N GLY A 320 18.01 -24.18 -19.75
CA GLY A 320 18.17 -25.33 -20.64
C GLY A 320 19.17 -26.38 -20.12
N PRO A 321 20.39 -25.98 -19.69
CA PRO A 321 21.38 -26.90 -19.15
C PRO A 321 20.98 -27.57 -17.82
N LEU A 322 20.02 -27.00 -17.09
CA LEU A 322 19.57 -27.55 -15.81
C LEU A 322 18.60 -28.73 -15.99
N LEU A 323 17.98 -28.81 -17.16
CA LEU A 323 16.91 -29.75 -17.47
C LEU A 323 17.45 -31.03 -18.13
N PRO A 324 16.84 -32.20 -17.87
CA PRO A 324 17.18 -33.44 -18.56
C PRO A 324 16.89 -33.40 -20.06
N ALA A 325 16.04 -32.48 -20.51
CA ALA A 325 15.71 -32.26 -21.91
C ALA A 325 15.60 -30.75 -22.22
N PRO A 326 16.58 -30.14 -22.92
CA PRO A 326 16.65 -28.68 -23.11
C PRO A 326 15.45 -28.06 -23.83
N TRP A 327 14.74 -28.82 -24.68
CA TRP A 327 13.52 -28.35 -25.37
C TRP A 327 12.40 -27.94 -24.40
N ILE A 328 12.43 -28.42 -23.15
CA ILE A 328 11.47 -28.04 -22.13
C ILE A 328 11.59 -26.55 -21.80
N ALA A 329 12.81 -26.00 -21.69
CA ALA A 329 13.02 -24.57 -21.44
C ALA A 329 12.48 -23.71 -22.58
N ASP A 330 12.77 -24.12 -23.82
CA ASP A 330 12.32 -23.43 -25.03
C ASP A 330 10.79 -23.27 -25.04
N ARG A 331 10.05 -24.36 -24.81
CA ARG A 331 8.58 -24.33 -24.78
C ARG A 331 8.03 -23.66 -23.52
N ALA A 332 8.71 -23.77 -22.38
CA ALA A 332 8.28 -23.14 -21.13
C ALA A 332 8.31 -21.61 -21.20
N TRP A 333 9.25 -21.04 -21.95
CA TRP A 333 9.29 -19.59 -22.15
C TRP A 333 8.09 -19.06 -22.95
N GLN A 334 7.51 -19.90 -23.83
CA GLN A 334 6.38 -19.55 -24.70
C GLN A 334 5.03 -19.56 -23.98
N ILE A 335 4.90 -20.26 -22.85
CA ILE A 335 3.67 -20.23 -22.04
C ILE A 335 3.61 -18.95 -21.18
N GLU A 336 2.49 -18.77 -20.48
CA GLU A 336 2.37 -17.68 -19.52
C GLU A 336 3.37 -17.85 -18.37
N LEU A 337 4.22 -16.83 -18.18
CA LEU A 337 5.13 -16.67 -17.04
C LEU A 337 4.83 -15.34 -16.34
N GLY A 338 5.23 -15.22 -15.08
CA GLY A 338 4.99 -14.02 -14.26
C GLY A 338 5.68 -14.18 -12.90
N PRO A 339 5.48 -13.26 -11.94
CA PRO A 339 6.18 -13.29 -10.65
C PRO A 339 6.07 -14.62 -9.89
N ALA A 340 4.95 -15.35 -10.02
CA ALA A 340 4.79 -16.68 -9.44
C ALA A 340 5.84 -17.70 -9.93
N HIS A 341 6.40 -17.48 -11.13
CA HIS A 341 7.41 -18.30 -11.77
C HIS A 341 8.84 -17.82 -11.48
N ASP A 342 9.04 -16.72 -10.75
CA ASP A 342 10.38 -16.22 -10.39
C ASP A 342 10.98 -16.96 -9.18
N THR A 343 10.60 -18.21 -8.98
CA THR A 343 11.04 -19.09 -7.90
C THR A 343 11.28 -20.50 -8.41
N ALA A 344 12.05 -21.28 -7.66
CA ALA A 344 12.36 -22.66 -8.03
C ALA A 344 11.10 -23.52 -8.23
N VAL A 345 10.12 -23.41 -7.32
CA VAL A 345 8.84 -24.14 -7.41
C VAL A 345 8.00 -23.65 -8.59
N GLY A 346 7.98 -22.33 -8.81
CA GLY A 346 7.25 -21.73 -9.92
C GLY A 346 7.77 -22.16 -11.29
N LEU A 347 9.09 -22.14 -11.50
CA LEU A 347 9.69 -22.64 -12.74
C LEU A 347 9.52 -24.15 -12.90
N LEU A 348 9.71 -24.93 -11.84
CA LEU A 348 9.46 -26.37 -11.90
C LEU A 348 8.01 -26.66 -12.33
N ASN A 349 7.04 -25.88 -11.87
CA ASN A 349 5.66 -25.99 -12.32
C ASN A 349 5.53 -25.75 -13.83
N ALA A 350 6.13 -24.68 -14.36
CA ALA A 350 6.13 -24.39 -15.79
C ALA A 350 6.76 -25.52 -16.60
N PHE A 351 7.94 -26.01 -16.21
CA PHE A 351 8.62 -27.13 -16.88
C PHE A 351 7.78 -28.42 -16.84
N SER A 352 7.15 -28.70 -15.69
CA SER A 352 6.29 -29.87 -15.54
C SER A 352 5.03 -29.78 -16.40
N ARG A 353 4.47 -28.57 -16.61
CA ARG A 353 3.33 -28.36 -17.53
C ARG A 353 3.73 -28.69 -18.97
N ILE A 354 4.91 -28.24 -19.40
CA ILE A 354 5.45 -28.57 -20.72
C ILE A 354 5.65 -30.07 -20.89
N LEU A 355 6.24 -30.74 -19.91
CA LEU A 355 6.43 -32.19 -19.94
C LEU A 355 5.11 -32.96 -20.03
N ARG A 356 4.05 -32.49 -19.35
CA ARG A 356 2.71 -33.09 -19.41
C ARG A 356 2.03 -32.88 -20.76
N GLN A 357 2.35 -31.81 -21.48
CA GLN A 357 1.83 -31.53 -22.81
C GLN A 357 2.57 -32.28 -23.92
N ALA A 358 3.80 -32.74 -23.65
CA ALA A 358 4.61 -33.46 -24.62
C ALA A 358 3.99 -34.81 -25.00
N THR A 359 4.12 -35.16 -26.28
CA THR A 359 3.72 -36.47 -26.78
C THR A 359 4.61 -37.57 -26.16
N PRO A 360 4.13 -38.83 -26.12
CA PRO A 360 4.95 -39.94 -25.61
C PRO A 360 6.31 -40.08 -26.31
N SER A 361 6.44 -39.75 -27.60
CA SER A 361 7.72 -39.81 -28.32
C SER A 361 8.69 -38.72 -27.90
N GLU A 362 8.21 -37.49 -27.65
CA GLU A 362 9.03 -36.37 -27.18
C GLU A 362 9.50 -36.56 -25.74
N ARG A 363 8.62 -37.12 -24.90
CA ARG A 363 8.89 -37.35 -23.49
C ARG A 363 9.81 -38.55 -23.25
N GLY A 364 9.71 -39.59 -24.06
CA GLY A 364 10.34 -40.88 -23.75
C GLY A 364 9.92 -41.37 -22.36
N ASP A 365 10.91 -41.76 -21.55
CA ASP A 365 10.73 -42.24 -20.17
C ASP A 365 10.76 -41.13 -19.10
N LEU A 366 10.90 -39.86 -19.51
CA LEU A 366 11.01 -38.75 -18.56
C LEU A 366 9.67 -38.49 -17.85
N THR A 367 9.63 -38.65 -16.54
CA THR A 367 8.44 -38.36 -15.71
C THR A 367 8.57 -37.02 -15.00
N CYS A 368 7.45 -36.43 -14.54
CA CYS A 368 7.50 -35.21 -13.72
C CYS A 368 8.28 -35.43 -12.41
N ALA A 369 8.19 -36.62 -11.81
CA ALA A 369 8.97 -36.94 -10.61
C ALA A 369 10.48 -36.98 -10.88
N ALA A 370 10.90 -37.56 -12.02
CA ALA A 370 12.30 -37.55 -12.43
C ALA A 370 12.79 -36.13 -12.77
N LEU A 371 11.95 -35.32 -13.43
CA LEU A 371 12.23 -33.92 -13.71
C LEU A 371 12.44 -33.12 -12.41
N GLU A 372 11.54 -33.25 -11.45
CA GLU A 372 11.61 -32.58 -10.15
C GLU A 372 12.87 -32.96 -9.37
N ALA A 373 13.12 -34.26 -9.21
CA ALA A 373 14.28 -34.75 -8.46
C ALA A 373 15.62 -34.23 -9.02
N GLN A 374 15.72 -34.04 -10.34
CA GLN A 374 16.94 -33.56 -10.99
C GLN A 374 17.03 -32.02 -11.04
N THR A 375 15.90 -31.33 -11.18
CA THR A 375 15.87 -29.91 -11.53
C THR A 375 15.67 -29.02 -10.31
N LEU A 376 14.84 -29.42 -9.35
CA LEU A 376 14.46 -28.57 -8.22
C LEU A 376 15.66 -28.11 -7.38
N PRO A 377 16.61 -28.99 -6.98
CA PRO A 377 17.77 -28.57 -6.21
C PRO A 377 18.66 -27.56 -6.96
N ARG A 378 18.74 -27.68 -8.30
CA ARG A 378 19.51 -26.76 -9.14
C ARG A 378 18.84 -25.40 -9.25
N LEU A 379 17.52 -25.37 -9.36
CA LEU A 379 16.76 -24.12 -9.36
C LEU A 379 16.85 -23.41 -8.00
N GLN A 380 16.78 -24.15 -6.90
CA GLN A 380 16.94 -23.60 -5.55
C GLN A 380 18.33 -23.00 -5.28
N ALA A 381 19.36 -23.44 -6.03
CA ALA A 381 20.69 -22.85 -5.94
C ALA A 381 20.85 -21.55 -6.74
N LEU A 382 19.93 -21.27 -7.68
CA LEU A 382 19.99 -20.11 -8.59
C LEU A 382 18.96 -19.03 -8.26
N LEU A 383 17.80 -19.42 -7.73
CA LEU A 383 16.68 -18.54 -7.46
C LEU A 383 16.48 -18.35 -5.95
N PRO A 384 15.99 -17.16 -5.53
CA PRO A 384 15.72 -16.87 -4.14
C PRO A 384 14.58 -17.69 -3.52
#